data_AF-A0AB34U8T7-F1
#
_entry.id   AF-A0AB34U8T7-F1
#
_cell.length_a   1.000
_cell.length_b   1.000
_cell.length_c   1.000
_cell.angle_alpha   90.00
_cell.angle_beta   90.00
_cell.angle_gamma   90.00
#
_symmetry.space_group_name_H-M   'P 1'
#
loop_
_entity.id
_entity.type
_entity.pdbx_description
1 polymer ?
#
loop_
_entity_poly.entity_id
_entity_poly.type
_entity_poly.pdbx_seq_one_letter_code
_entity_poly.pdbx_strand_id
1 'polypeptide(L)'
;MKTTHLQHHPSLGYLAADSLHKLPVGLLLPHECSGFVSFRAHPFRKPERVIKNLHAALRPLSMYDSGSYCFYGVQSDSPLAPLLLWDGAHFLNVGEKITVIEDTEFECYLDREYFAGSLKVIERSATSVTYKKVARLAAESDDDLDGWSFCLPVGPGDATVLNAVVKRILEIDVPRKEILLCGTPGSNFAYFDKVRIVGQDITAPPVQICKKKNRLALEAGFSNLVILHDRVFLPRNFGEIVRRFGPRYPLMTLQSMFFDNRLSMHPRRYSDYGMALGAIANGLQGVSRNCSDAASIAPSIFPEIERTGFSYASAMRYNSDSCYATGSLYICRKEVWNAFPLDESLYWVEFEDIEHGMRLSKAGVPCRVNPFGITQSITSRALLGSETLVQSASGKLGRIGPRYFSVLNKKPLINISSKTALARLHQFASKYLVSRAAVSIPTGVCHISVRAWIELINHVVQQSTFKNDIGTVREFISDFERLVLFDQLPSTRQEFLVNRFLADPVLAKQTLITQSCEVRNMLRQRSTQTWFVRQQDDYFHHLLLSLPGILISAVRACRNNGKIFYFESVWAAVKAIYNSTPFESYARGSK
;
A
#
# COMPACT_ATOMS: atom_id res chain seq x y z
N MET A 1 -6.90 5.61 -40.46
CA MET A 1 -6.63 4.82 -39.25
C MET A 1 -5.19 5.05 -38.81
N LYS A 2 -4.98 5.57 -37.60
CA LYS A 2 -3.66 5.76 -37.01
C LYS A 2 -3.14 4.44 -36.45
N THR A 3 -1.86 4.13 -36.68
CA THR A 3 -1.24 2.88 -36.22
C THR A 3 -0.22 3.16 -35.12
N THR A 4 -0.38 2.51 -33.97
CA THR A 4 0.52 2.63 -32.81
C THR A 4 1.21 1.30 -32.54
N HIS A 5 2.55 1.31 -32.65
CA HIS A 5 3.41 0.19 -32.28
C HIS A 5 3.92 0.36 -30.85
N LEU A 6 3.62 -0.61 -29.99
CA LEU A 6 4.07 -0.65 -28.60
C LEU A 6 5.34 -1.47 -28.47
N GLN A 7 6.31 -0.98 -27.67
CA GLN A 7 7.56 -1.69 -27.41
C GLN A 7 7.83 -1.73 -25.91
N HIS A 8 7.95 -2.95 -25.37
CA HIS A 8 8.28 -3.18 -23.97
C HIS A 8 9.59 -2.49 -23.56
N HIS A 9 9.65 -2.06 -22.30
CA HIS A 9 10.92 -1.69 -21.69
C HIS A 9 11.85 -2.91 -21.60
N PRO A 10 13.10 -2.86 -22.10
CA PRO A 10 13.98 -4.03 -22.19
C PRO A 10 14.26 -4.73 -20.85
N SER A 11 14.28 -3.97 -19.75
CA SER A 11 14.52 -4.53 -18.41
C SER A 11 13.38 -5.41 -17.87
N LEU A 12 12.22 -5.46 -18.53
CA LEU A 12 11.07 -6.23 -18.06
C LEU A 12 11.24 -7.74 -18.25
N GLY A 13 12.13 -8.18 -19.14
CA GLY A 13 12.25 -9.60 -19.51
C GLY A 13 11.01 -10.15 -20.23
N TYR A 14 10.14 -9.28 -20.75
CA TYR A 14 9.09 -9.64 -21.70
C TYR A 14 9.68 -9.82 -23.10
N LEU A 15 8.94 -10.48 -24.00
CA LEU A 15 9.37 -10.64 -25.39
C LEU A 15 9.59 -9.26 -26.04
N ALA A 16 10.73 -9.16 -26.72
CA ALA A 16 11.06 -7.98 -27.51
C ALA A 16 10.18 -7.92 -28.77
N ALA A 17 9.95 -6.69 -29.28
CA ALA A 17 9.01 -6.47 -30.37
C ALA A 17 9.41 -7.14 -31.70
N ASP A 18 10.70 -7.42 -31.89
CA ASP A 18 11.24 -8.17 -33.02
C ASP A 18 11.02 -9.69 -32.91
N SER A 19 10.91 -10.19 -31.67
CA SER A 19 10.71 -11.60 -31.30
C SER A 19 9.23 -11.99 -31.25
N LEU A 20 8.33 -11.01 -31.20
CA LEU A 20 6.89 -11.24 -31.34
C LEU A 20 6.52 -11.58 -32.79
N HIS A 21 5.42 -12.32 -32.96
CA HIS A 21 4.83 -12.55 -34.27
C HIS A 21 4.57 -11.22 -35.00
N LYS A 22 4.66 -11.22 -36.33
CA LYS A 22 4.30 -10.05 -37.13
C LYS A 22 2.78 -9.96 -37.26
N LEU A 23 2.29 -8.75 -37.55
CA LEU A 23 0.88 -8.57 -37.89
C LEU A 23 0.54 -9.32 -39.19
N PRO A 24 -0.65 -9.94 -39.30
CA PRO A 24 -1.12 -10.55 -40.54
C PRO A 24 -1.23 -9.52 -41.67
N VAL A 25 -0.70 -9.85 -42.86
CA VAL A 25 -0.63 -8.95 -44.05
C VAL A 25 -2.02 -8.55 -44.58
N GLY A 26 -3.05 -9.35 -44.28
CA GLY A 26 -4.44 -9.12 -44.67
C GLY A 26 -5.40 -9.03 -43.49
N LEU A 27 -4.97 -8.52 -42.33
CA LEU A 27 -5.84 -8.38 -41.16
C LEU A 27 -7.06 -7.52 -41.52
N LEU A 28 -8.24 -8.15 -41.58
CA LEU A 28 -9.52 -7.47 -41.77
C LEU A 28 -10.02 -6.98 -40.41
N LEU A 29 -10.32 -5.69 -40.33
CA LEU A 29 -10.91 -5.10 -39.14
C LEU A 29 -12.44 -5.21 -39.21
N PRO A 30 -13.13 -5.54 -38.11
CA PRO A 30 -14.58 -5.73 -38.12
C PRO A 30 -15.37 -4.43 -38.38
N HIS A 31 -14.73 -3.27 -38.20
CA HIS A 31 -15.30 -1.97 -38.53
C HIS A 31 -14.20 -0.95 -38.83
N GLU A 32 -14.60 0.22 -39.33
CA GLU A 32 -13.67 1.35 -39.45
C GLU A 32 -13.18 1.79 -38.07
N CYS A 33 -11.87 1.90 -37.92
CA CYS A 33 -11.20 2.30 -36.69
C CYS A 33 -10.41 3.59 -36.92
N SER A 34 -10.51 4.54 -35.99
CA SER A 34 -9.63 5.70 -35.96
C SER A 34 -8.22 5.31 -35.51
N GLY A 35 -8.09 4.33 -34.61
CA GLY A 35 -6.81 3.86 -34.06
C GLY A 35 -6.64 2.34 -34.07
N PHE A 36 -5.43 1.88 -34.34
CA PHE A 36 -4.99 0.49 -34.27
C PHE A 36 -3.74 0.38 -33.39
N VAL A 37 -3.78 -0.51 -32.40
CA VAL A 37 -2.73 -0.63 -31.36
C VAL A 37 -2.27 -2.08 -31.25
N SER A 38 -0.94 -2.30 -31.31
CA SER A 38 -0.36 -3.63 -31.11
C SER A 38 1.11 -3.56 -30.66
N PHE A 39 1.59 -4.60 -29.98
CA PHE A 39 3.02 -4.84 -29.76
C PHE A 39 3.74 -5.40 -30.99
N ARG A 40 2.98 -5.90 -31.97
CA ARG A 40 3.50 -6.54 -33.18
C ARG A 40 3.76 -5.50 -34.26
N ALA A 41 4.92 -5.63 -34.90
CA ALA A 41 5.25 -4.79 -36.04
C ALA A 41 4.54 -5.28 -37.30
N HIS A 42 4.08 -4.35 -38.14
CA HIS A 42 3.61 -4.68 -39.49
C HIS A 42 4.82 -5.02 -40.38
N PRO A 43 4.77 -6.08 -41.20
CA PRO A 43 5.93 -6.51 -41.99
C PRO A 43 6.38 -5.47 -43.03
N PHE A 44 5.44 -4.74 -43.63
CA PHE A 44 5.73 -3.82 -44.74
C PHE A 44 5.42 -2.33 -44.47
N ARG A 45 4.66 -2.01 -43.41
CA ARG A 45 4.16 -0.65 -43.17
C ARG A 45 4.80 -0.10 -41.92
N LYS A 46 5.33 1.13 -42.00
CA LYS A 46 5.82 1.83 -40.81
C LYS A 46 4.62 2.28 -39.97
N PRO A 47 4.65 2.10 -38.64
CA PRO A 47 3.61 2.63 -37.78
C PRO A 47 3.67 4.15 -37.77
N GLU A 48 2.52 4.80 -37.63
CA GLU A 48 2.44 6.26 -37.49
C GLU A 48 3.03 6.71 -36.16
N ARG A 49 2.88 5.89 -35.10
CA ARG A 49 3.40 6.16 -33.77
C ARG A 49 4.12 4.96 -33.18
N VAL A 50 5.21 5.22 -32.47
CA VAL A 50 5.93 4.19 -31.69
C VAL A 50 6.02 4.63 -30.24
N ILE A 51 5.47 3.83 -29.33
CA ILE A 51 5.63 4.01 -27.88
C ILE A 51 6.74 3.07 -27.42
N LYS A 52 7.91 3.65 -27.15
CA LYS A 52 9.09 2.92 -26.66
C LYS A 52 9.08 2.81 -25.14
N ASN A 53 9.80 1.82 -24.63
CA ASN A 53 10.06 1.66 -23.20
C ASN A 53 8.78 1.53 -22.36
N LEU A 54 7.74 0.90 -22.91
CA LEU A 54 6.46 0.75 -22.24
C LEU A 54 6.59 -0.20 -21.04
N HIS A 55 6.11 0.25 -19.89
CA HIS A 55 6.06 -0.48 -18.62
C HIS A 55 4.86 0.00 -17.80
N ALA A 56 4.54 -0.67 -16.69
CA ALA A 56 3.34 -0.38 -15.92
C ALA A 56 3.25 1.06 -15.40
N ALA A 57 4.37 1.69 -15.02
CA ALA A 57 4.35 3.10 -14.60
C ALA A 57 4.17 4.14 -15.73
N LEU A 58 4.27 3.76 -17.02
CA LEU A 58 4.16 4.70 -18.15
C LEU A 58 2.75 4.67 -18.74
N ARG A 59 2.04 5.80 -18.72
CA ARG A 59 0.67 5.93 -19.22
C ARG A 59 0.62 6.74 -20.52
N PRO A 60 0.58 6.08 -21.71
CA PRO A 60 0.66 6.77 -22.99
C PRO A 60 -0.70 7.35 -23.41
N LEU A 61 -1.25 8.29 -22.63
CA LEU A 61 -2.60 8.84 -22.86
C LEU A 61 -2.80 9.48 -24.23
N SER A 62 -1.74 10.02 -24.82
CA SER A 62 -1.81 10.68 -26.12
C SER A 62 -2.25 9.76 -27.25
N MET A 63 -2.23 8.43 -27.09
CA MET A 63 -2.65 7.47 -28.13
C MET A 63 -4.16 7.26 -28.24
N TYR A 64 -4.94 7.82 -27.31
CA TYR A 64 -6.40 7.74 -27.33
C TYR A 64 -6.97 9.07 -27.85
N ASP A 65 -7.44 9.04 -29.10
CA ASP A 65 -8.09 10.16 -29.80
C ASP A 65 -9.53 9.75 -30.15
N SER A 66 -10.46 10.71 -30.30
CA SER A 66 -11.84 10.43 -30.70
C SER A 66 -11.95 9.40 -31.85
N GLY A 67 -12.88 8.46 -31.70
CA GLY A 67 -13.20 7.42 -32.67
C GLY A 67 -12.99 6.01 -32.13
N SER A 68 -13.31 5.03 -32.95
CA SER A 68 -13.25 3.62 -32.56
C SER A 68 -11.83 3.05 -32.62
N TYR A 69 -11.46 2.21 -31.64
CA TYR A 69 -10.12 1.61 -31.54
C TYR A 69 -10.13 0.10 -31.79
N CYS A 70 -9.01 -0.43 -32.27
CA CYS A 70 -8.75 -1.86 -32.32
C CYS A 70 -7.41 -2.19 -31.64
N PHE A 71 -7.43 -3.17 -30.75
CA PHE A 71 -6.26 -3.75 -30.10
C PHE A 71 -6.03 -5.15 -30.65
N TYR A 72 -4.82 -5.44 -31.13
CA TYR A 72 -4.47 -6.74 -31.69
C TYR A 72 -3.32 -7.40 -30.92
N GLY A 73 -3.53 -8.62 -30.45
CA GLY A 73 -2.55 -9.44 -29.73
C GLY A 73 -2.12 -8.84 -28.39
N VAL A 74 -2.89 -7.89 -27.85
CA VAL A 74 -2.42 -7.06 -26.72
C VAL A 74 -2.50 -7.85 -25.42
N GLN A 75 -3.49 -8.73 -25.26
CA GLN A 75 -3.59 -9.60 -24.10
C GLN A 75 -2.63 -10.78 -24.18
N SER A 76 -2.44 -11.37 -25.36
CA SER A 76 -1.50 -12.48 -25.54
C SER A 76 -0.04 -12.05 -25.38
N ASP A 77 0.30 -10.85 -25.85
CA ASP A 77 1.70 -10.44 -25.98
C ASP A 77 2.24 -9.71 -24.73
N SER A 78 1.38 -9.28 -23.80
CA SER A 78 1.81 -8.44 -22.68
C SER A 78 0.95 -8.53 -21.42
N PRO A 79 1.58 -8.69 -20.23
CA PRO A 79 0.92 -8.48 -18.94
C PRO A 79 0.42 -7.05 -18.72
N LEU A 80 0.79 -6.08 -19.58
CA LEU A 80 0.34 -4.70 -19.49
C LEU A 80 -1.06 -4.47 -20.07
N ALA A 81 -1.66 -5.48 -20.74
CA ALA A 81 -2.97 -5.38 -21.38
C ALA A 81 -4.05 -4.75 -20.50
N PRO A 82 -4.25 -5.17 -19.23
CA PRO A 82 -5.25 -4.58 -18.34
C PRO A 82 -5.11 -3.06 -18.18
N LEU A 83 -3.88 -2.55 -18.13
CA LEU A 83 -3.62 -1.12 -17.98
C LEU A 83 -3.93 -0.35 -19.27
N LEU A 84 -3.65 -0.95 -20.43
CA LEU A 84 -3.91 -0.35 -21.73
C LEU A 84 -5.41 -0.38 -22.05
N LEU A 85 -6.08 -1.50 -21.82
CA LEU A 85 -7.51 -1.66 -22.05
C LEU A 85 -8.35 -0.82 -21.08
N TRP A 86 -7.88 -0.64 -19.83
CA TRP A 86 -8.47 0.34 -18.92
C TRP A 86 -8.50 1.73 -19.55
N ASP A 87 -7.34 2.25 -19.97
CA ASP A 87 -7.27 3.58 -20.56
C ASP A 87 -8.06 3.63 -21.89
N GLY A 88 -7.99 2.59 -22.72
CA GLY A 88 -8.74 2.50 -23.98
C GLY A 88 -10.26 2.60 -23.78
N ALA A 89 -10.82 1.89 -22.80
CA ALA A 89 -12.25 1.95 -22.48
C ALA A 89 -12.65 3.32 -21.90
N HIS A 90 -11.79 3.92 -21.08
CA HIS A 90 -12.08 5.19 -20.42
C HIS A 90 -11.97 6.39 -21.36
N PHE A 91 -11.10 6.36 -22.36
CA PHE A 91 -10.93 7.43 -23.36
C PHE A 91 -11.77 7.22 -24.63
N LEU A 92 -12.54 6.13 -24.71
CA LEU A 92 -13.56 5.92 -25.73
C LEU A 92 -14.79 6.79 -25.43
N ASN A 93 -15.37 7.47 -26.42
CA ASN A 93 -16.61 8.23 -26.22
C ASN A 93 -17.83 7.31 -26.27
N VAL A 94 -18.93 7.74 -25.64
CA VAL A 94 -20.22 7.04 -25.77
C VAL A 94 -20.64 7.05 -27.24
N GLY A 95 -21.00 5.88 -27.76
CA GLY A 95 -21.35 5.63 -29.16
C GLY A 95 -20.23 5.01 -29.99
N GLU A 96 -18.98 5.18 -29.57
CA GLU A 96 -17.80 4.62 -30.26
C GLU A 96 -17.56 3.15 -29.88
N LYS A 97 -16.69 2.48 -30.64
CA LYS A 97 -16.42 1.05 -30.51
C LYS A 97 -14.98 0.77 -30.09
N ILE A 98 -14.78 -0.29 -29.30
CA ILE A 98 -13.47 -0.87 -29.01
C ILE A 98 -13.50 -2.35 -29.38
N THR A 99 -12.53 -2.76 -30.19
CA THR A 99 -12.35 -4.16 -30.59
C THR A 99 -11.06 -4.70 -30.00
N VAL A 100 -11.12 -5.91 -29.45
CA VAL A 100 -9.96 -6.70 -29.01
C VAL A 100 -9.90 -7.96 -29.85
N ILE A 101 -8.77 -8.17 -30.53
CA ILE A 101 -8.51 -9.31 -31.41
C ILE A 101 -7.27 -10.04 -30.90
N GLU A 102 -7.35 -11.35 -30.76
CA GLU A 102 -6.25 -12.24 -30.35
C GLU A 102 -6.11 -13.39 -31.36
N ASP A 103 -5.01 -14.15 -31.34
CA ASP A 103 -4.83 -15.26 -32.29
C ASP A 103 -5.55 -16.55 -31.87
N THR A 104 -5.91 -16.66 -30.59
CA THR A 104 -6.52 -17.85 -29.99
C THR A 104 -7.75 -17.46 -29.18
N GLU A 105 -8.54 -18.46 -28.80
CA GLU A 105 -9.66 -18.26 -27.88
C GLU A 105 -9.20 -17.63 -26.56
N PHE A 106 -9.96 -16.66 -26.06
CA PHE A 106 -9.57 -15.88 -24.90
C PHE A 106 -10.76 -15.33 -24.12
N GLU A 107 -10.55 -15.10 -22.83
CA GLU A 107 -11.44 -14.28 -22.01
C GLU A 107 -11.01 -12.82 -22.11
N CYS A 108 -11.91 -11.95 -22.58
CA CYS A 108 -11.58 -10.55 -22.76
C CYS A 108 -11.58 -9.82 -21.42
N TYR A 109 -10.54 -9.02 -21.14
CA TYR A 109 -10.47 -8.22 -19.93
C TYR A 109 -11.67 -7.25 -19.79
N LEU A 110 -12.22 -6.79 -20.93
CA LEU A 110 -13.38 -5.91 -20.97
C LEU A 110 -14.72 -6.62 -20.71
N ASP A 111 -14.72 -7.95 -20.54
CA ASP A 111 -15.89 -8.72 -20.08
C ASP A 111 -16.10 -8.63 -18.56
N ARG A 112 -15.11 -8.09 -17.81
CA ARG A 112 -15.16 -8.01 -16.36
C ARG A 112 -16.27 -7.06 -15.88
N GLU A 113 -16.78 -7.34 -14.67
CA GLU A 113 -17.95 -6.71 -14.05
C GLU A 113 -17.97 -5.18 -14.17
N TYR A 114 -16.84 -4.52 -13.91
CA TYR A 114 -16.68 -3.06 -13.96
C TYR A 114 -17.18 -2.45 -15.28
N PHE A 115 -17.00 -3.16 -16.41
CA PHE A 115 -17.33 -2.66 -17.74
C PHE A 115 -18.75 -2.99 -18.18
N ALA A 116 -19.41 -3.98 -17.57
CA ALA A 116 -20.66 -4.58 -18.05
C ALA A 116 -21.82 -3.58 -18.21
N GLY A 117 -21.87 -2.56 -17.35
CA GLY A 117 -22.89 -1.50 -17.43
C GLY A 117 -22.67 -0.50 -18.56
N SER A 118 -21.44 -0.34 -19.04
CA SER A 118 -21.04 0.72 -19.97
C SER A 118 -20.59 0.23 -21.33
N LEU A 119 -20.15 -1.02 -21.46
CA LEU A 119 -19.73 -1.65 -22.71
C LEU A 119 -20.73 -2.76 -23.08
N LYS A 120 -21.30 -2.65 -24.28
CA LYS A 120 -22.20 -3.69 -24.84
C LYS A 120 -21.51 -4.40 -25.98
N VAL A 121 -21.42 -5.72 -25.90
CA VAL A 121 -20.94 -6.57 -27.00
C VAL A 121 -21.88 -6.39 -28.19
N ILE A 122 -21.32 -6.04 -29.35
CA ILE A 122 -22.06 -5.94 -30.61
C ILE A 122 -21.69 -7.07 -31.57
N GLU A 123 -20.48 -7.61 -31.45
CA GLU A 123 -19.99 -8.72 -32.24
C GLU A 123 -19.00 -9.53 -31.40
N ARG A 124 -19.06 -10.86 -31.50
CA ARG A 124 -18.14 -11.78 -30.83
C ARG A 124 -17.88 -12.99 -31.71
N SER A 125 -16.61 -13.35 -31.81
CA SER A 125 -16.12 -14.65 -32.26
C SER A 125 -15.23 -15.26 -31.17
N ALA A 126 -14.65 -16.43 -31.43
CA ALA A 126 -13.69 -17.03 -30.51
C ALA A 126 -12.44 -16.15 -30.30
N THR A 127 -12.02 -15.41 -31.32
CA THR A 127 -10.75 -14.65 -31.35
C THR A 127 -10.91 -13.14 -31.41
N SER A 128 -12.14 -12.64 -31.42
CA SER A 128 -12.42 -11.21 -31.51
C SER A 128 -13.68 -10.84 -30.73
N VAL A 129 -13.63 -9.71 -30.03
CA VAL A 129 -14.82 -9.10 -29.42
C VAL A 129 -14.84 -7.61 -29.71
N THR A 130 -15.99 -7.13 -30.20
CA THR A 130 -16.25 -5.71 -30.38
C THR A 130 -17.31 -5.25 -29.39
N TYR A 131 -16.99 -4.20 -28.65
CA TYR A 131 -17.89 -3.51 -27.73
C TYR A 131 -18.25 -2.14 -28.29
N LYS A 132 -19.50 -1.72 -28.10
CA LYS A 132 -19.93 -0.34 -28.20
C LYS A 132 -20.07 0.25 -26.81
N LYS A 133 -19.51 1.44 -26.59
CA LYS A 133 -19.70 2.16 -25.34
C LYS A 133 -21.09 2.82 -25.32
N VAL A 134 -21.90 2.48 -24.32
CA VAL A 134 -23.29 2.94 -24.19
C VAL A 134 -23.50 3.90 -23.03
N ALA A 135 -22.58 3.92 -22.06
CA ALA A 135 -22.61 4.81 -20.91
C ALA A 135 -21.19 5.16 -20.45
N ARG A 136 -21.08 6.12 -19.54
CA ARG A 136 -19.82 6.49 -18.88
C ARG A 136 -19.47 5.46 -17.80
N LEU A 137 -18.19 5.11 -17.71
CA LEU A 137 -17.66 4.28 -16.61
C LEU A 137 -17.52 5.09 -15.32
N ALA A 138 -17.43 4.40 -14.18
CA ALA A 138 -17.38 5.06 -12.87
C ALA A 138 -16.21 6.06 -12.73
N ALA A 139 -15.05 5.79 -13.33
CA ALA A 139 -13.91 6.72 -13.26
C ALA A 139 -14.05 7.98 -14.14
N GLU A 140 -15.16 8.11 -14.89
CA GLU A 140 -15.47 9.19 -15.84
C GLU A 140 -16.55 10.16 -15.31
N SER A 141 -16.78 10.16 -13.99
CA SER A 141 -17.67 11.11 -13.33
C SER A 141 -17.39 12.55 -13.78
N ASP A 142 -16.11 12.92 -13.79
CA ASP A 142 -15.56 14.11 -14.41
C ASP A 142 -14.13 13.84 -14.93
N ASP A 143 -13.42 14.88 -15.35
CA ASP A 143 -11.96 14.88 -15.57
C ASP A 143 -11.25 15.91 -14.68
N ASP A 144 -11.95 16.47 -13.69
CA ASP A 144 -11.42 17.46 -12.77
C ASP A 144 -10.26 16.86 -11.97
N LEU A 145 -9.17 17.61 -11.88
CA LEU A 145 -8.00 17.30 -11.04
C LEU A 145 -7.70 18.45 -10.07
N ASP A 146 -8.62 19.40 -9.91
CA ASP A 146 -8.45 20.56 -9.05
C ASP A 146 -9.20 20.44 -7.71
N GLY A 147 -10.23 19.59 -7.62
CA GLY A 147 -10.95 19.26 -6.38
C GLY A 147 -10.56 17.91 -5.77
N TRP A 148 -10.10 17.88 -4.51
CA TRP A 148 -9.62 16.67 -3.82
C TRP A 148 -10.14 16.52 -2.39
N SER A 149 -10.56 15.30 -2.04
CA SER A 149 -10.90 14.92 -0.67
C SER A 149 -9.76 14.13 -0.04
N PHE A 150 -9.12 14.67 1.01
CA PHE A 150 -8.06 13.99 1.76
C PHE A 150 -8.65 13.36 3.03
N CYS A 151 -8.61 12.03 3.10
CA CYS A 151 -9.36 11.23 4.05
C CYS A 151 -8.45 10.43 4.97
N LEU A 152 -8.53 10.64 6.28
CA LEU A 152 -7.65 9.99 7.25
C LEU A 152 -8.47 9.26 8.34
N PRO A 153 -8.35 7.93 8.48
CA PRO A 153 -8.81 7.26 9.69
C PRO A 153 -7.86 7.63 10.85
N VAL A 154 -8.42 8.10 11.96
CA VAL A 154 -7.65 8.56 13.13
C VAL A 154 -8.13 7.89 14.42
N GLY A 155 -7.30 7.99 15.46
CA GLY A 155 -7.62 7.57 16.82
C GLY A 155 -7.24 8.65 17.85
N PRO A 156 -7.62 8.46 19.12
CA PRO A 156 -7.48 9.46 20.18
C PRO A 156 -6.06 9.59 20.74
N GLY A 157 -5.06 8.99 20.07
CA GLY A 157 -3.66 9.04 20.48
C GLY A 157 -3.04 10.42 20.27
N ASP A 158 -1.75 10.55 20.62
CA ASP A 158 -1.00 11.79 20.43
C ASP A 158 -1.06 12.27 18.97
N ALA A 159 -1.56 13.49 18.76
CA ALA A 159 -1.82 14.05 17.45
C ALA A 159 -0.62 14.74 16.80
N THR A 160 0.61 14.68 17.35
CA THR A 160 1.77 15.42 16.82
C THR A 160 2.09 15.03 15.36
N VAL A 161 2.09 13.74 15.06
CA VAL A 161 2.32 13.24 13.69
C VAL A 161 1.14 13.61 12.79
N LEU A 162 -0.09 13.50 13.28
CA LEU A 162 -1.30 13.88 12.56
C LEU A 162 -1.31 15.38 12.22
N ASN A 163 -0.91 16.24 13.15
CA ASN A 163 -0.77 17.69 12.94
C ASN A 163 0.20 17.99 11.79
N ALA A 164 1.34 17.29 11.73
CA ALA A 164 2.28 17.43 10.62
C ALA A 164 1.68 16.98 9.28
N VAL A 165 0.97 15.85 9.26
CA VAL A 165 0.32 15.32 8.05
C VAL A 165 -0.77 16.29 7.56
N VAL A 166 -1.63 16.79 8.45
CA VAL A 166 -2.67 17.77 8.11
C VAL A 166 -2.05 19.07 7.62
N LYS A 167 -1.02 19.59 8.30
CA LYS A 167 -0.25 20.76 7.83
C LYS A 167 0.29 20.55 6.41
N ARG A 168 0.85 19.37 6.10
CA ARG A 168 1.30 19.03 4.75
C ARG A 168 0.16 19.07 3.73
N ILE A 169 -1.01 18.52 4.05
CA ILE A 169 -2.16 18.53 3.15
C ILE A 169 -2.64 19.98 2.89
N LEU A 170 -2.65 20.82 3.92
CA LEU A 170 -2.96 22.25 3.80
C LEU A 170 -1.98 23.00 2.89
N GLU A 171 -0.72 22.55 2.79
CA GLU A 171 0.30 23.12 1.90
C GLU A 171 0.27 22.56 0.47
N ILE A 172 -0.45 21.46 0.19
CA ILE A 172 -0.52 20.87 -1.16
C ILE A 172 -1.12 21.86 -2.16
N ASP A 173 -0.46 22.05 -3.29
CA ASP A 173 -0.92 22.92 -4.37
C ASP A 173 -2.02 22.27 -5.24
N VAL A 174 -3.24 22.21 -4.69
CA VAL A 174 -4.47 21.93 -5.43
C VAL A 174 -5.49 23.04 -5.13
N PRO A 175 -6.24 23.55 -6.13
CA PRO A 175 -7.11 24.72 -5.95
C PRO A 175 -8.23 24.51 -4.92
N ARG A 176 -8.82 23.32 -4.87
CA ARG A 176 -9.93 22.99 -3.98
C ARG A 176 -9.61 21.70 -3.24
N LYS A 177 -9.69 21.75 -1.92
CA LYS A 177 -9.46 20.58 -1.08
C LYS A 177 -10.26 20.64 0.20
N GLU A 178 -10.64 19.47 0.67
CA GLU A 178 -11.14 19.26 2.01
C GLU A 178 -10.34 18.16 2.71
N ILE A 179 -10.40 18.17 4.03
CA ILE A 179 -9.74 17.17 4.88
C ILE A 179 -10.80 16.55 5.77
N LEU A 180 -11.00 15.24 5.66
CA LEU A 180 -11.90 14.46 6.49
C LEU A 180 -11.10 13.59 7.44
N LEU A 181 -11.47 13.61 8.72
CA LEU A 181 -10.96 12.68 9.73
C LEU A 181 -12.07 11.74 10.17
N CYS A 182 -11.80 10.44 10.21
CA CYS A 182 -12.76 9.45 10.72
C CYS A 182 -12.37 8.95 12.10
N GLY A 183 -13.17 9.31 13.09
CA GLY A 183 -12.89 9.14 14.52
C GLY A 183 -12.32 10.39 15.17
N THR A 184 -12.15 10.33 16.50
CA THR A 184 -11.73 11.49 17.31
C THR A 184 -10.21 11.54 17.40
N PRO A 185 -9.54 12.62 16.92
CA PRO A 185 -8.11 12.81 17.11
C PRO A 185 -7.78 13.12 18.58
N GLY A 186 -6.50 13.00 18.96
CA GLY A 186 -6.04 13.37 20.30
C GLY A 186 -6.32 14.83 20.67
N SER A 187 -6.39 15.11 21.96
CA SER A 187 -6.71 16.44 22.50
C SER A 187 -5.71 17.55 22.10
N ASN A 188 -4.48 17.16 21.70
CA ASN A 188 -3.45 18.08 21.21
C ASN A 188 -3.50 18.32 19.69
N PHE A 189 -4.58 17.91 19.00
CA PHE A 189 -4.77 18.21 17.59
C PHE A 189 -5.03 19.71 17.37
N ALA A 190 -4.38 20.32 16.38
CA ALA A 190 -4.34 21.78 16.23
C ALA A 190 -5.28 22.34 15.15
N TYR A 191 -5.84 21.49 14.29
CA TYR A 191 -6.51 21.93 13.05
C TYR A 191 -8.00 21.60 13.03
N PHE A 192 -8.68 21.63 14.19
CA PHE A 192 -10.11 21.32 14.29
C PHE A 192 -10.98 22.22 13.38
N ASP A 193 -10.57 23.45 13.13
CA ASP A 193 -11.24 24.42 12.25
C ASP A 193 -10.94 24.23 10.75
N LYS A 194 -9.98 23.36 10.41
CA LYS A 194 -9.56 23.10 9.02
C LYS A 194 -9.97 21.72 8.51
N VAL A 195 -10.61 20.91 9.34
CA VAL A 195 -11.00 19.53 9.01
C VAL A 195 -12.46 19.29 9.35
N ARG A 196 -13.07 18.32 8.67
CA ARG A 196 -14.38 17.78 9.04
C ARG A 196 -14.19 16.43 9.71
N ILE A 197 -14.77 16.26 10.90
CA ILE A 197 -14.72 15.00 11.64
C ILE A 197 -16.01 14.23 11.38
N VAL A 198 -15.88 12.96 10.97
CA VAL A 198 -16.99 12.04 10.70
C VAL A 198 -16.76 10.70 11.40
N GLY A 199 -17.77 9.82 11.41
CA GLY A 199 -17.61 8.43 11.88
C GLY A 199 -17.22 8.31 13.36
N GLN A 200 -17.65 9.27 14.20
CA GLN A 200 -17.44 9.22 15.66
C GLN A 200 -18.21 8.06 16.31
N ASP A 201 -19.26 7.58 15.64
CA ASP A 201 -20.05 6.40 15.97
C ASP A 201 -19.30 5.07 15.73
N ILE A 202 -18.19 5.09 14.97
CA ILE A 202 -17.42 3.88 14.67
C ILE A 202 -16.50 3.56 15.86
N THR A 203 -16.92 2.59 16.65
CA THR A 203 -16.26 2.18 17.89
C THR A 203 -14.96 1.39 17.65
N ALA A 204 -14.07 1.47 18.64
CA ALA A 204 -12.91 0.59 18.81
C ALA A 204 -12.71 0.32 20.31
N PRO A 205 -12.24 -0.87 20.74
CA PRO A 205 -11.78 -2.02 19.93
C PRO A 205 -12.92 -2.98 19.50
N PRO A 206 -12.73 -3.79 18.43
CA PRO A 206 -11.57 -3.81 17.52
C PRO A 206 -11.56 -2.58 16.60
N VAL A 207 -10.40 -2.25 16.01
CA VAL A 207 -10.30 -1.11 15.10
C VAL A 207 -10.93 -1.46 13.75
N GLN A 208 -12.14 -0.96 13.51
CA GLN A 208 -12.92 -1.17 12.28
C GLN A 208 -12.40 -0.31 11.10
N ILE A 209 -11.18 -0.60 10.62
CA ILE A 209 -10.51 0.25 9.62
C ILE A 209 -11.27 0.34 8.29
N CYS A 210 -11.85 -0.77 7.82
CA CYS A 210 -12.62 -0.83 6.58
C CYS A 210 -13.82 0.12 6.64
N LYS A 211 -14.62 0.01 7.71
CA LYS A 211 -15.78 0.88 7.96
C LYS A 211 -15.38 2.36 8.03
N LYS A 212 -14.23 2.69 8.64
CA LYS A 212 -13.72 4.07 8.66
C LYS A 212 -13.37 4.58 7.26
N LYS A 213 -12.63 3.79 6.47
CA LYS A 213 -12.23 4.15 5.09
C LYS A 213 -13.44 4.28 4.16
N ASN A 214 -14.41 3.37 4.27
CA ASN A 214 -15.67 3.44 3.53
C ASN A 214 -16.50 4.67 3.92
N ARG A 215 -16.64 4.95 5.22
CA ARG A 215 -17.30 6.17 5.70
C ARG A 215 -16.67 7.43 5.11
N LEU A 216 -15.33 7.51 5.11
CA LEU A 216 -14.63 8.65 4.53
C LEU A 216 -14.93 8.83 3.03
N ALA A 217 -14.94 7.74 2.26
CA ALA A 217 -15.26 7.77 0.84
C ALA A 217 -16.69 8.24 0.57
N LEU A 218 -17.66 7.78 1.37
CA LEU A 218 -19.06 8.20 1.28
C LEU A 218 -19.22 9.70 1.55
N GLU A 219 -18.56 10.18 2.60
CA GLU A 219 -18.65 11.57 3.08
C GLU A 219 -17.87 12.56 2.21
N ALA A 220 -16.87 12.11 1.45
CA ALA A 220 -16.07 12.95 0.56
C ALA A 220 -16.94 13.77 -0.42
N GLY A 221 -16.70 15.06 -0.52
CA GLY A 221 -17.42 15.99 -1.40
C GLY A 221 -16.86 16.09 -2.81
N PHE A 222 -15.59 15.72 -3.04
CA PHE A 222 -14.98 15.68 -4.38
C PHE A 222 -14.83 14.26 -4.92
N SER A 223 -14.87 14.15 -6.26
CA SER A 223 -14.69 12.89 -7.00
C SER A 223 -13.26 12.33 -6.91
N ASN A 224 -12.24 13.19 -6.74
CA ASN A 224 -10.88 12.72 -6.47
C ASN A 224 -10.70 12.41 -4.99
N LEU A 225 -10.37 11.16 -4.68
CA LEU A 225 -10.27 10.65 -3.33
C LEU A 225 -8.84 10.21 -3.02
N VAL A 226 -8.31 10.70 -1.90
CA VAL A 226 -7.09 10.18 -1.28
C VAL A 226 -7.44 9.66 0.10
N ILE A 227 -7.31 8.35 0.32
CA ILE A 227 -7.41 7.76 1.65
C ILE A 227 -6.01 7.37 2.11
N LEU A 228 -5.55 7.92 3.23
CA LEU A 228 -4.21 7.70 3.73
C LEU A 228 -4.17 7.56 5.25
N HIS A 229 -3.20 6.78 5.75
CA HIS A 229 -2.96 6.69 7.20
C HIS A 229 -2.43 8.01 7.77
N ASP A 230 -2.68 8.23 9.06
CA ASP A 230 -2.28 9.39 9.89
C ASP A 230 -0.77 9.64 10.03
N ARG A 231 0.06 8.83 9.37
CA ARG A 231 1.52 8.88 9.38
C ARG A 231 2.14 8.98 7.99
N VAL A 232 1.32 8.98 6.94
CA VAL A 232 1.77 9.02 5.55
C VAL A 232 1.91 10.47 5.12
N PHE A 233 3.11 10.82 4.67
CA PHE A 233 3.45 12.17 4.27
C PHE A 233 3.44 12.27 2.74
N LEU A 234 2.46 13.01 2.22
CA LEU A 234 2.29 13.26 0.78
C LEU A 234 3.36 14.23 0.25
N PRO A 235 3.76 14.13 -1.03
CA PRO A 235 4.70 15.07 -1.63
C PRO A 235 4.08 16.47 -1.73
N ARG A 236 4.87 17.53 -1.45
CA ARG A 236 4.41 18.94 -1.56
C ARG A 236 3.83 19.26 -2.95
N ASN A 237 4.44 18.72 -3.99
CA ASN A 237 4.03 18.90 -5.37
C ASN A 237 2.95 17.89 -5.82
N PHE A 238 2.04 17.49 -4.92
CA PHE A 238 1.00 16.50 -5.23
C PHE A 238 0.15 16.88 -6.46
N GLY A 239 -0.26 18.16 -6.58
CA GLY A 239 -1.02 18.64 -7.74
C GLY A 239 -0.29 18.46 -9.08
N GLU A 240 1.03 18.69 -9.11
CA GLU A 240 1.85 18.44 -10.31
C GLU A 240 1.86 16.97 -10.70
N ILE A 241 2.08 16.07 -9.73
CA ILE A 241 2.25 14.63 -10.01
C ILE A 241 0.94 13.97 -10.48
N VAL A 242 -0.21 14.43 -9.99
CA VAL A 242 -1.51 13.87 -10.42
C VAL A 242 -1.92 14.41 -11.79
N ARG A 243 -1.68 15.71 -12.08
CA ARG A 243 -1.91 16.28 -13.41
C ARG A 243 -1.04 15.61 -14.47
N ARG A 244 0.22 15.31 -14.14
CA ARG A 244 1.12 14.60 -15.04
C ARG A 244 0.69 13.15 -15.30
N PHE A 245 0.01 12.51 -14.35
CA PHE A 245 -0.54 11.16 -14.50
C PHE A 245 -1.87 11.13 -15.28
N GLY A 246 -2.62 12.23 -15.21
CA GLY A 246 -3.86 12.43 -15.96
C GLY A 246 -5.10 11.83 -15.28
N PRO A 247 -6.30 12.19 -15.77
CA PRO A 247 -7.59 11.81 -15.19
C PRO A 247 -7.97 10.36 -15.50
N ARG A 248 -9.15 9.91 -15.04
CA ARG A 248 -9.69 8.56 -15.28
C ARG A 248 -8.74 7.44 -14.85
N TYR A 249 -7.95 7.69 -13.81
CA TYR A 249 -7.01 6.74 -13.26
C TYR A 249 -7.76 5.61 -12.55
N PRO A 250 -7.20 4.38 -12.53
CA PRO A 250 -7.79 3.26 -11.82
C PRO A 250 -7.49 3.36 -10.32
N LEU A 251 -7.36 2.23 -9.61
CA LEU A 251 -6.79 2.27 -8.28
C LEU A 251 -5.31 2.66 -8.37
N MET A 252 -4.96 3.84 -7.87
CA MET A 252 -3.63 4.40 -7.92
C MET A 252 -2.99 4.44 -6.53
N THR A 253 -1.68 4.25 -6.46
CA THR A 253 -0.87 4.53 -5.27
C THR A 253 0.46 5.18 -5.65
N LEU A 254 1.28 5.51 -4.66
CA LEU A 254 2.64 6.03 -4.83
C LEU A 254 3.64 5.04 -4.24
N GLN A 255 4.86 5.02 -4.78
CA GLN A 255 5.96 4.36 -4.06
C GLN A 255 6.16 5.04 -2.70
N SER A 256 6.54 4.27 -1.70
CA SER A 256 6.67 4.80 -0.34
C SER A 256 8.00 4.41 0.29
N MET A 257 8.62 5.41 0.91
CA MET A 257 9.90 5.28 1.59
C MET A 257 9.74 5.46 3.09
N PHE A 258 10.60 4.77 3.83
CA PHE A 258 10.88 5.10 5.21
C PHE A 258 12.38 5.30 5.39
N PHE A 259 12.73 6.32 6.16
CA PHE A 259 14.11 6.58 6.56
C PHE A 259 14.25 6.30 8.05
N ASP A 260 15.08 5.32 8.37
CA ASP A 260 15.38 4.93 9.75
C ASP A 260 16.13 6.00 10.52
N ASN A 261 16.70 7.02 9.87
CA ASN A 261 17.46 8.10 10.50
C ASN A 261 16.91 9.48 10.09
N ARG A 262 17.37 10.52 10.79
CA ARG A 262 16.93 11.91 10.61
C ARG A 262 17.69 12.68 9.52
N LEU A 263 18.56 12.00 8.75
CA LEU A 263 19.40 12.58 7.70
C LEU A 263 18.99 12.12 6.29
N SER A 264 17.85 11.44 6.15
CA SER A 264 17.37 10.91 4.86
C SER A 264 18.37 9.98 4.15
N MET A 265 19.13 9.20 4.92
CA MET A 265 20.09 8.23 4.39
C MET A 265 19.52 6.82 4.36
N HIS A 266 19.80 6.05 3.30
CA HIS A 266 19.43 4.63 3.18
C HIS A 266 17.91 4.38 3.27
N PRO A 267 17.13 4.84 2.28
CA PRO A 267 15.70 4.60 2.27
C PRO A 267 15.42 3.11 2.22
N ARG A 268 14.43 2.67 2.99
CA ARG A 268 13.77 1.39 2.79
C ARG A 268 12.43 1.60 2.13
N ARG A 269 12.02 0.64 1.30
CA ARG A 269 10.66 0.59 0.77
C ARG A 269 9.71 0.19 1.88
N TYR A 270 8.55 0.82 1.98
CA TYR A 270 7.67 0.63 3.12
C TYR A 270 6.21 0.90 2.78
N SER A 271 5.35 -0.13 2.84
CA SER A 271 3.89 -0.01 2.68
C SER A 271 3.46 0.84 1.48
N ASP A 272 3.72 0.36 0.26
CA ASP A 272 3.22 0.97 -0.98
C ASP A 272 2.39 0.03 -1.86
N TYR A 273 3.04 -0.77 -2.71
CA TYR A 273 2.46 -1.56 -3.78
C TYR A 273 2.99 -2.99 -3.69
N GLY A 274 2.09 -3.94 -3.43
CA GLY A 274 2.39 -5.33 -3.18
C GLY A 274 1.89 -6.25 -4.29
N MET A 275 2.33 -7.51 -4.23
CA MET A 275 1.67 -8.62 -4.89
C MET A 275 1.54 -9.83 -3.97
N ALA A 276 0.39 -10.49 -4.02
CA ALA A 276 0.14 -11.76 -3.38
C ALA A 276 0.93 -12.88 -4.05
N LEU A 277 1.34 -13.89 -3.28
CA LEU A 277 2.10 -15.05 -3.76
C LEU A 277 1.31 -16.34 -3.46
N GLY A 278 1.71 -17.44 -4.10
CA GLY A 278 1.27 -18.79 -3.75
C GLY A 278 -0.25 -18.99 -3.81
N ALA A 279 -0.79 -19.68 -2.79
CA ALA A 279 -2.21 -20.08 -2.77
C ALA A 279 -3.18 -18.90 -2.80
N ILE A 280 -2.80 -17.73 -2.27
CA ILE A 280 -3.62 -16.52 -2.34
C ILE A 280 -3.79 -16.09 -3.80
N ALA A 281 -2.67 -15.99 -4.54
CA ALA A 281 -2.71 -15.63 -5.97
C ALA A 281 -3.53 -16.64 -6.79
N ASN A 282 -3.60 -17.90 -6.33
CA ASN A 282 -4.38 -18.97 -6.96
C ASN A 282 -5.84 -19.02 -6.48
N GLY A 283 -6.29 -18.06 -5.66
CA GLY A 283 -7.70 -17.94 -5.27
C GLY A 283 -8.14 -18.79 -4.08
N LEU A 284 -7.26 -19.00 -3.08
CA LEU A 284 -7.65 -19.57 -1.79
C LEU A 284 -8.90 -18.87 -1.22
N GLN A 285 -9.84 -19.64 -0.68
CA GLN A 285 -11.05 -19.13 -0.05
C GLN A 285 -11.17 -19.65 1.40
N GLY A 286 -11.75 -18.83 2.27
CA GLY A 286 -12.06 -19.16 3.66
C GLY A 286 -13.51 -18.81 4.00
N VAL A 287 -13.91 -19.03 5.25
CA VAL A 287 -15.28 -18.73 5.72
C VAL A 287 -15.29 -17.34 6.35
N SER A 288 -16.16 -16.47 5.86
CA SER A 288 -16.30 -15.11 6.39
C SER A 288 -16.69 -15.09 7.89
N ARG A 289 -16.35 -14.00 8.57
CA ARG A 289 -16.73 -13.79 9.98
C ARG A 289 -18.25 -13.66 10.17
N ASN A 290 -18.91 -13.03 9.20
CA ASN A 290 -20.30 -12.58 9.34
C ASN A 290 -21.29 -13.40 8.51
N CYS A 291 -20.80 -14.30 7.65
CA CYS A 291 -21.63 -15.14 6.79
C CYS A 291 -20.97 -16.50 6.58
N SER A 292 -21.76 -17.52 6.26
CA SER A 292 -21.29 -18.84 5.82
C SER A 292 -20.70 -18.85 4.39
N ASP A 293 -20.68 -17.70 3.72
CA ASP A 293 -20.17 -17.58 2.37
C ASP A 293 -18.64 -17.68 2.30
N ALA A 294 -18.16 -18.23 1.19
CA ALA A 294 -16.74 -18.29 0.87
C ALA A 294 -16.22 -16.88 0.54
N ALA A 295 -15.16 -16.46 1.23
CA ALA A 295 -14.48 -15.18 1.01
C ALA A 295 -13.02 -15.41 0.63
N SER A 296 -12.49 -14.54 -0.24
CA SER A 296 -11.09 -14.61 -0.71
C SER A 296 -10.07 -14.39 0.41
N ILE A 297 -10.43 -13.59 1.41
CA ILE A 297 -9.64 -13.33 2.61
C ILE A 297 -10.60 -13.40 3.80
N ALA A 298 -10.31 -14.29 4.76
CA ALA A 298 -11.12 -14.46 5.95
C ALA A 298 -10.29 -14.94 7.14
N PRO A 299 -10.73 -14.68 8.40
CA PRO A 299 -9.96 -15.05 9.58
C PRO A 299 -9.55 -16.52 9.65
N SER A 300 -10.38 -17.43 9.11
CA SER A 300 -10.10 -18.87 9.09
C SER A 300 -8.86 -19.26 8.27
N ILE A 301 -8.39 -18.38 7.38
CA ILE A 301 -7.25 -18.66 6.48
C ILE A 301 -6.08 -17.68 6.68
N PHE A 302 -6.13 -16.77 7.65
CA PHE A 302 -5.01 -15.86 7.95
C PHE A 302 -3.67 -16.58 8.17
N PRO A 303 -3.60 -17.72 8.88
CA PRO A 303 -2.35 -18.45 9.03
C PRO A 303 -1.78 -18.93 7.69
N GLU A 304 -2.64 -19.39 6.78
CA GLU A 304 -2.22 -19.87 5.46
C GLU A 304 -1.79 -18.70 4.56
N ILE A 305 -2.51 -17.59 4.63
CA ILE A 305 -2.16 -16.33 3.97
C ILE A 305 -0.74 -15.90 4.37
N GLU A 306 -0.43 -15.87 5.67
CA GLU A 306 0.90 -15.52 6.16
C GLU A 306 2.00 -16.51 5.73
N ARG A 307 1.69 -17.81 5.61
CA ARG A 307 2.64 -18.83 5.13
C ARG A 307 3.00 -18.67 3.66
N THR A 308 2.02 -18.36 2.81
CA THR A 308 2.26 -18.11 1.37
C THR A 308 3.07 -16.83 1.14
N GLY A 309 2.82 -15.83 1.98
CA GLY A 309 3.59 -14.59 2.03
C GLY A 309 3.29 -13.62 0.90
N PHE A 310 3.99 -12.49 0.94
CA PHE A 310 3.79 -11.36 0.04
C PHE A 310 5.12 -10.81 -0.43
N SER A 311 5.08 -9.99 -1.46
CA SER A 311 6.25 -9.24 -1.91
C SER A 311 5.89 -7.84 -2.35
N TYR A 312 6.84 -6.92 -2.24
CA TYR A 312 6.73 -5.62 -2.89
C TYR A 312 6.79 -5.82 -4.42
N ALA A 313 5.72 -5.44 -5.12
CA ALA A 313 5.68 -5.55 -6.57
C ALA A 313 6.52 -4.45 -7.23
N SER A 314 7.05 -4.69 -8.42
CA SER A 314 7.77 -3.65 -9.16
C SER A 314 6.77 -2.62 -9.70
N ALA A 315 7.03 -1.32 -9.50
CA ALA A 315 6.22 -0.26 -10.11
C ALA A 315 6.23 -0.32 -11.66
N MET A 316 7.23 -0.97 -12.26
CA MET A 316 7.34 -1.15 -13.71
C MET A 316 6.55 -2.37 -14.23
N ARG A 317 6.04 -3.23 -13.35
CA ARG A 317 5.33 -4.46 -13.73
C ARG A 317 3.87 -4.41 -13.30
N TYR A 318 3.06 -5.20 -14.00
CA TYR A 318 1.71 -5.51 -13.60
C TYR A 318 1.58 -7.03 -13.54
N ASN A 319 1.11 -7.55 -12.41
CA ASN A 319 0.79 -8.96 -12.26
C ASN A 319 -0.72 -9.03 -12.05
N SER A 320 -1.44 -9.55 -13.06
CA SER A 320 -2.90 -9.58 -13.04
C SER A 320 -3.40 -10.29 -11.79
N ASP A 321 -4.47 -9.76 -11.20
CA ASP A 321 -5.25 -10.39 -10.13
C ASP A 321 -4.48 -10.70 -8.85
N SER A 322 -3.25 -10.16 -8.72
CA SER A 322 -2.36 -10.38 -7.58
C SER A 322 -1.76 -9.08 -7.03
N CYS A 323 -1.72 -8.00 -7.83
CA CYS A 323 -1.21 -6.70 -7.40
C CYS A 323 -2.23 -5.90 -6.58
N TYR A 324 -1.77 -5.22 -5.54
CA TYR A 324 -2.61 -4.40 -4.66
C TYR A 324 -1.87 -3.17 -4.12
N ALA A 325 -2.61 -2.10 -3.82
CA ALA A 325 -2.11 -0.98 -3.04
C ALA A 325 -2.23 -1.34 -1.56
N THR A 326 -1.14 -1.19 -0.80
CA THR A 326 -1.18 -1.44 0.65
C THR A 326 -2.06 -0.43 1.36
N GLY A 327 -2.62 -0.81 2.50
CA GLY A 327 -3.63 -0.04 3.22
C GLY A 327 -3.23 1.38 3.65
N SER A 328 -1.96 1.75 3.53
CA SER A 328 -1.42 3.06 3.89
C SER A 328 -1.84 4.20 2.95
N LEU A 329 -2.05 3.94 1.65
CA LEU A 329 -2.43 4.97 0.69
C LEU A 329 -3.22 4.39 -0.49
N TYR A 330 -4.43 4.91 -0.67
CA TYR A 330 -5.24 4.73 -1.86
C TYR A 330 -5.50 6.09 -2.51
N ILE A 331 -5.40 6.13 -3.84
CA ILE A 331 -5.82 7.25 -4.66
C ILE A 331 -6.75 6.69 -5.73
N CYS A 332 -8.01 7.12 -5.75
CA CYS A 332 -9.01 6.59 -6.68
C CYS A 332 -10.10 7.62 -6.92
N ARG A 333 -10.97 7.34 -7.90
CA ARG A 333 -12.23 8.06 -8.04
C ARG A 333 -13.21 7.59 -6.98
N LYS A 334 -13.93 8.53 -6.35
CA LYS A 334 -14.96 8.24 -5.34
C LYS A 334 -15.97 7.22 -5.85
N GLU A 335 -16.41 7.36 -7.11
CA GLU A 335 -17.38 6.46 -7.74
C GLU A 335 -16.83 5.04 -7.89
N VAL A 336 -15.54 4.89 -8.21
CA VAL A 336 -14.87 3.59 -8.29
C VAL A 336 -14.78 2.94 -6.91
N TRP A 337 -14.41 3.71 -5.88
CA TRP A 337 -14.40 3.20 -4.50
C TRP A 337 -15.78 2.76 -4.04
N ASN A 338 -16.82 3.56 -4.30
CA ASN A 338 -18.17 3.27 -3.86
C ASN A 338 -18.79 2.08 -4.60
N ALA A 339 -18.39 1.82 -5.85
CA ALA A 339 -18.77 0.61 -6.57
C ALA A 339 -18.12 -0.66 -5.98
N PHE A 340 -16.91 -0.52 -5.43
CA PHE A 340 -16.13 -1.63 -4.87
C PHE A 340 -15.49 -1.23 -3.52
N PRO A 341 -16.29 -1.03 -2.46
CA PRO A 341 -15.78 -0.61 -1.15
C PRO A 341 -14.97 -1.74 -0.49
N LEU A 342 -14.27 -1.44 0.62
CA LEU A 342 -13.61 -2.47 1.43
C LEU A 342 -14.64 -3.38 2.10
N ASP A 343 -14.30 -4.66 2.28
CA ASP A 343 -15.10 -5.57 3.09
C ASP A 343 -15.05 -5.16 4.57
N GLU A 344 -16.19 -4.71 5.10
CA GLU A 344 -16.35 -4.30 6.51
C GLU A 344 -16.33 -5.48 7.49
N SER A 345 -16.33 -6.72 7.00
CA SER A 345 -16.09 -7.90 7.82
C SER A 345 -14.64 -7.98 8.31
N LEU A 346 -13.70 -7.29 7.67
CA LEU A 346 -12.28 -7.24 8.03
C LEU A 346 -11.94 -6.02 8.92
N TYR A 347 -11.06 -6.23 9.89
CA TYR A 347 -10.56 -5.22 10.81
C TYR A 347 -9.13 -4.80 10.50
N TRP A 348 -8.59 -3.89 11.31
CA TRP A 348 -7.20 -3.46 11.17
C TRP A 348 -6.23 -4.64 11.28
N VAL A 349 -5.30 -4.74 10.33
CA VAL A 349 -4.29 -5.82 10.20
C VAL A 349 -4.88 -7.15 9.72
N GLU A 350 -6.09 -7.15 9.16
CA GLU A 350 -6.75 -8.35 8.65
C GLU A 350 -6.71 -8.44 7.10
N PHE A 351 -5.57 -8.04 6.51
CA PHE A 351 -5.29 -8.15 5.07
C PHE A 351 -6.35 -7.50 4.17
N GLU A 352 -6.96 -6.40 4.63
CA GLU A 352 -8.06 -5.73 3.93
C GLU A 352 -7.61 -5.15 2.58
N ASP A 353 -6.35 -4.75 2.50
CA ASP A 353 -5.73 -4.19 1.33
C ASP A 353 -5.49 -5.23 0.22
N ILE A 354 -5.13 -6.45 0.60
CA ILE A 354 -4.96 -7.58 -0.31
C ILE A 354 -6.32 -8.02 -0.85
N GLU A 355 -7.31 -8.21 0.02
CA GLU A 355 -8.69 -8.54 -0.35
C GLU A 355 -9.19 -7.57 -1.43
N HIS A 356 -9.09 -6.28 -1.13
CA HIS A 356 -9.59 -5.22 -1.99
C HIS A 356 -8.89 -5.17 -3.33
N GLY A 357 -7.56 -5.21 -3.34
CA GLY A 357 -6.79 -5.15 -4.59
C GLY A 357 -7.07 -6.34 -5.50
N MET A 358 -7.19 -7.55 -4.94
CA MET A 358 -7.53 -8.74 -5.72
C MET A 358 -8.96 -8.69 -6.27
N ARG A 359 -9.94 -8.31 -5.43
CA ARG A 359 -11.33 -8.18 -5.87
C ARG A 359 -11.50 -7.11 -6.94
N LEU A 360 -10.89 -5.94 -6.76
CA LEU A 360 -10.88 -4.87 -7.76
C LEU A 360 -10.25 -5.34 -9.08
N SER A 361 -9.10 -6.00 -9.01
CA SER A 361 -8.42 -6.50 -10.19
C SER A 361 -9.35 -7.45 -10.96
N LYS A 362 -9.91 -8.47 -10.30
CA LYS A 362 -10.88 -9.43 -10.87
C LYS A 362 -12.13 -8.76 -11.45
N ALA A 363 -12.62 -7.71 -10.81
CA ALA A 363 -13.75 -6.92 -11.30
C ALA A 363 -13.41 -6.05 -12.52
N GLY A 364 -12.13 -5.85 -12.85
CA GLY A 364 -11.70 -5.05 -14.00
C GLY A 364 -11.11 -3.68 -13.65
N VAL A 365 -10.79 -3.43 -12.37
CA VAL A 365 -10.10 -2.22 -11.90
C VAL A 365 -8.65 -2.55 -11.54
N PRO A 366 -7.67 -2.20 -12.38
CA PRO A 366 -6.28 -2.57 -12.13
C PRO A 366 -5.64 -1.65 -11.08
N CYS A 367 -4.66 -2.16 -10.31
CA CYS A 367 -3.85 -1.32 -9.44
C CYS A 367 -2.61 -0.78 -10.18
N ARG A 368 -2.27 0.49 -9.97
CA ARG A 368 -1.16 1.15 -10.67
C ARG A 368 -0.39 2.13 -9.79
N VAL A 369 0.93 2.24 -10.01
CA VAL A 369 1.77 3.21 -9.31
C VAL A 369 1.93 4.47 -10.16
N ASN A 370 1.71 5.64 -9.57
CA ASN A 370 2.13 6.91 -10.16
C ASN A 370 3.63 7.12 -9.88
N PRO A 371 4.49 7.19 -10.93
CA PRO A 371 5.94 7.25 -10.75
C PRO A 371 6.50 8.65 -10.49
N PHE A 372 5.67 9.69 -10.56
CA PHE A 372 6.14 11.09 -10.56
C PHE A 372 6.36 11.65 -9.15
N GLY A 373 5.98 10.89 -8.11
CA GLY A 373 6.21 11.24 -6.71
C GLY A 373 6.35 10.00 -5.84
N ILE A 374 6.70 10.23 -4.58
CA ILE A 374 6.70 9.20 -3.54
C ILE A 374 6.00 9.75 -2.29
N THR A 375 5.58 8.86 -1.40
CA THR A 375 5.29 9.22 -0.01
C THR A 375 6.45 8.85 0.90
N GLN A 376 6.45 9.46 2.09
CA GLN A 376 7.27 8.96 3.19
C GLN A 376 6.40 8.64 4.40
N SER A 377 6.64 7.49 5.01
CA SER A 377 6.04 7.19 6.32
C SER A 377 6.89 7.84 7.43
N ILE A 378 6.24 8.58 8.33
CA ILE A 378 6.92 9.24 9.47
C ILE A 378 7.34 8.20 10.52
N THR A 379 6.46 7.24 10.79
CA THR A 379 6.68 6.11 11.72
C THR A 379 6.57 4.78 10.98
N SER A 380 7.05 3.71 11.61
CA SER A 380 6.95 2.36 11.06
C SER A 380 6.54 1.33 12.10
N ARG A 381 5.87 0.27 11.65
CA ARG A 381 5.67 -0.92 12.49
C ARG A 381 6.95 -1.74 12.55
N ALA A 382 7.26 -2.29 13.73
CA ALA A 382 8.42 -3.14 13.89
C ALA A 382 8.27 -4.43 13.08
N LEU A 383 7.05 -4.99 13.05
CA LEU A 383 6.68 -6.17 12.24
C LEU A 383 7.07 -6.02 10.76
N LEU A 384 6.80 -4.85 10.17
CA LEU A 384 7.10 -4.54 8.77
C LEU A 384 8.57 -4.14 8.54
N GLY A 385 9.38 -4.08 9.60
CA GLY A 385 10.80 -3.75 9.54
C GLY A 385 11.72 -4.96 9.40
N SER A 386 11.21 -6.13 9.02
CA SER A 386 11.99 -7.34 8.78
C SER A 386 12.49 -7.45 7.33
N GLU A 387 13.24 -8.50 7.03
CA GLU A 387 13.58 -8.83 5.64
C GLU A 387 12.31 -9.28 4.88
N THR A 388 12.08 -8.74 3.69
CA THR A 388 10.89 -8.97 2.87
C THR A 388 11.28 -9.14 1.40
N LEU A 389 10.46 -9.88 0.66
CA LEU A 389 10.62 -10.08 -0.77
C LEU A 389 10.28 -8.82 -1.58
N VAL A 390 11.04 -8.57 -2.64
CA VAL A 390 10.77 -7.50 -3.62
C VAL A 390 10.94 -8.02 -5.04
N GLN A 391 10.03 -7.64 -5.92
CA GLN A 391 10.12 -7.93 -7.34
C GLN A 391 10.89 -6.83 -8.06
N SER A 392 11.92 -7.21 -8.80
CA SER A 392 12.61 -6.31 -9.73
C SER A 392 11.85 -6.15 -11.04
N ALA A 393 12.25 -5.19 -11.87
CA ALA A 393 11.66 -4.93 -13.18
C ALA A 393 11.65 -6.17 -14.08
N SER A 394 12.66 -7.03 -14.00
CA SER A 394 12.75 -8.28 -14.77
C SER A 394 11.87 -9.41 -14.24
N GLY A 395 11.12 -9.18 -13.14
CA GLY A 395 10.30 -10.19 -12.49
C GLY A 395 11.05 -11.04 -11.47
N LYS A 396 12.39 -10.93 -11.38
CA LYS A 396 13.18 -11.66 -10.38
C LYS A 396 12.86 -11.19 -8.97
N LEU A 397 12.64 -12.14 -8.06
CA LEU A 397 12.48 -11.88 -6.64
C LEU A 397 13.84 -11.72 -5.96
N GLY A 398 13.99 -10.65 -5.20
CA GLY A 398 15.10 -10.41 -4.29
C GLY A 398 14.59 -10.19 -2.87
N ARG A 399 15.51 -9.91 -1.95
CA ARG A 399 15.18 -9.55 -0.57
C ARG A 399 15.67 -8.15 -0.25
N ILE A 400 14.88 -7.43 0.54
CA ILE A 400 15.23 -6.13 1.11
C ILE A 400 14.95 -6.16 2.60
N GLY A 401 15.67 -5.35 3.37
CA GLY A 401 15.47 -5.27 4.80
C GLY A 401 16.08 -4.00 5.37
N PRO A 402 15.92 -3.78 6.69
CA PRO A 402 16.52 -2.62 7.35
C PRO A 402 18.04 -2.73 7.34
N ARG A 403 18.71 -1.57 7.41
CA ARG A 403 20.13 -1.56 7.73
C ARG A 403 20.32 -1.80 9.22
N TYR A 404 20.65 -3.03 9.59
CA TYR A 404 20.91 -3.41 10.98
C TYR A 404 22.09 -2.62 11.55
N PHE A 405 23.23 -2.60 10.85
CA PHE A 405 24.40 -1.83 11.23
C PHE A 405 24.37 -0.43 10.62
N SER A 406 24.31 0.59 11.47
CA SER A 406 24.45 1.99 11.09
C SER A 406 25.05 2.78 12.23
N VAL A 407 25.99 3.66 11.92
CA VAL A 407 26.55 4.65 12.86
C VAL A 407 25.62 5.86 13.05
N LEU A 408 24.57 5.97 12.22
CA LEU A 408 23.61 7.07 12.32
C LEU A 408 22.62 6.83 13.45
N ASN A 409 22.27 7.91 14.15
CA ASN A 409 21.15 7.88 15.10
C ASN A 409 19.86 7.55 14.34
N LYS A 410 19.17 6.52 14.82
CA LYS A 410 17.94 6.04 14.21
C LYS A 410 16.74 6.62 14.96
N LYS A 411 15.62 6.78 14.25
CA LYS A 411 14.34 7.18 14.82
C LYS A 411 13.86 6.13 15.84
N PRO A 412 13.07 6.52 16.86
CA PRO A 412 12.50 5.58 17.82
C PRO A 412 11.68 4.50 17.13
N LEU A 413 11.67 3.30 17.69
CA LEU A 413 10.93 2.16 17.12
C LEU A 413 9.46 2.17 17.55
N ILE A 414 9.20 2.63 18.77
CA ILE A 414 7.89 2.58 19.43
C ILE A 414 7.45 3.99 19.79
N ASN A 415 6.24 4.35 19.38
CA ASN A 415 5.65 5.68 19.60
C ASN A 415 5.00 5.82 20.98
N ILE A 416 5.70 5.40 22.04
CA ILE A 416 5.35 5.67 23.43
C ILE A 416 6.61 5.98 24.23
N SER A 417 6.48 6.78 25.28
CA SER A 417 7.60 7.10 26.18
C SER A 417 7.96 5.89 27.06
N SER A 418 9.20 5.87 27.58
CA SER A 418 9.63 4.85 28.56
C SER A 418 8.71 4.82 29.78
N LYS A 419 8.26 5.99 30.25
CA LYS A 419 7.33 6.12 31.39
C LYS A 419 5.99 5.42 31.10
N THR A 420 5.44 5.64 29.91
CA THR A 420 4.19 5.00 29.47
C THR A 420 4.37 3.50 29.29
N ALA A 421 5.50 3.06 28.73
CA ALA A 421 5.81 1.64 28.56
C ALA A 421 5.89 0.91 29.91
N LEU A 422 6.58 1.49 30.89
CA LEU A 422 6.67 0.97 32.26
C LEU A 422 5.30 0.93 32.94
N ALA A 423 4.47 1.97 32.77
CA ALA A 423 3.11 1.97 33.31
C ALA A 423 2.22 0.86 32.72
N ARG A 424 2.34 0.58 31.42
CA ARG A 424 1.65 -0.54 30.77
C ARG A 424 2.18 -1.90 31.24
N LEU A 425 3.49 -2.02 31.44
CA LEU A 425 4.07 -3.23 32.03
C LEU A 425 3.60 -3.44 33.47
N HIS A 426 3.45 -2.37 34.27
CA HIS A 426 2.82 -2.45 35.60
C HIS A 426 1.37 -2.93 35.53
N GLN A 427 0.60 -2.48 34.53
CA GLN A 427 -0.76 -2.95 34.32
C GLN A 427 -0.78 -4.46 34.00
N PHE A 428 0.11 -4.91 33.11
CA PHE A 428 0.27 -6.32 32.79
C PHE A 428 0.66 -7.14 34.03
N ALA A 429 1.66 -6.67 34.78
CA ALA A 429 2.12 -7.31 36.02
C ALA A 429 1.02 -7.36 37.09
N SER A 430 0.19 -6.32 37.20
CA SER A 430 -0.92 -6.29 38.16
C SER A 430 -2.00 -7.32 37.87
N LYS A 431 -2.13 -7.74 36.61
CA LYS A 431 -3.08 -8.76 36.19
C LYS A 431 -2.52 -10.18 36.35
N TYR A 432 -1.23 -10.38 36.11
CA TYR A 432 -0.65 -11.71 35.97
C TYR A 432 0.37 -12.12 37.07
N LEU A 433 0.83 -11.21 37.94
CA LEU A 433 1.73 -11.58 39.05
C LEU A 433 0.95 -11.92 40.33
N VAL A 434 1.32 -13.02 40.99
CA VAL A 434 0.73 -13.44 42.27
C VAL A 434 1.18 -12.54 43.43
N SER A 435 2.47 -12.18 43.46
CA SER A 435 3.03 -11.26 44.45
C SER A 435 3.66 -10.07 43.76
N ARG A 436 3.25 -8.86 44.13
CA ARG A 436 3.84 -7.61 43.63
C ARG A 436 5.30 -7.42 44.06
N ALA A 437 5.75 -8.15 45.09
CA ALA A 437 7.13 -8.14 45.53
C ALA A 437 8.06 -9.01 44.65
N ALA A 438 7.51 -9.89 43.80
CA ALA A 438 8.31 -10.81 42.98
C ALA A 438 9.14 -10.10 41.89
N VAL A 439 8.68 -8.93 41.42
CA VAL A 439 9.34 -8.16 40.37
C VAL A 439 9.26 -6.67 40.69
N SER A 440 10.43 -6.02 40.83
CA SER A 440 10.50 -4.57 40.94
C SER A 440 10.48 -3.93 39.54
N ILE A 441 9.37 -3.29 39.19
CA ILE A 441 9.26 -2.49 37.96
C ILE A 441 9.56 -1.03 38.34
N PRO A 442 10.57 -0.39 37.72
CA PRO A 442 10.93 0.98 38.06
C PRO A 442 9.82 1.99 37.76
N THR A 443 9.56 2.89 38.71
CA THR A 443 8.64 4.03 38.53
C THR A 443 9.42 5.34 38.32
N GLY A 444 8.87 6.26 37.51
CA GLY A 444 9.47 7.59 37.30
C GLY A 444 10.71 7.63 36.40
N VAL A 445 11.12 6.48 35.83
CA VAL A 445 12.25 6.41 34.91
C VAL A 445 11.89 7.00 33.54
N CYS A 446 12.58 8.06 33.14
CA CYS A 446 12.40 8.69 31.83
C CYS A 446 13.11 7.95 30.69
N HIS A 447 14.10 7.13 31.00
CA HIS A 447 14.92 6.43 30.01
C HIS A 447 15.26 5.00 30.45
N ILE A 448 14.94 4.02 29.61
CA ILE A 448 15.36 2.62 29.80
C ILE A 448 16.16 2.15 28.58
N SER A 449 17.25 1.42 28.85
CA SER A 449 18.05 0.78 27.80
C SER A 449 17.30 -0.44 27.25
N VAL A 450 17.61 -0.82 26.01
CA VAL A 450 16.99 -1.99 25.36
C VAL A 450 17.23 -3.28 26.16
N ARG A 451 18.46 -3.47 26.63
CA ARG A 451 18.82 -4.63 27.44
C ARG A 451 18.01 -4.69 28.74
N ALA A 452 17.96 -3.58 29.47
CA ALA A 452 17.19 -3.50 30.71
C ALA A 452 15.69 -3.72 30.47
N TRP A 453 15.14 -3.19 29.37
CA TRP A 453 13.75 -3.46 28.99
C TRP A 453 13.50 -4.95 28.70
N ILE A 454 14.36 -5.59 27.91
CA ILE A 454 14.23 -7.03 27.58
C ILE A 454 14.36 -7.91 28.83
N GLU A 455 15.34 -7.64 29.68
CA GLU A 455 15.52 -8.37 30.95
C GLU A 455 14.30 -8.21 31.85
N LEU A 456 13.76 -6.99 31.96
CA LEU A 456 12.59 -6.69 32.75
C LEU A 456 11.32 -7.39 32.24
N ILE A 457 11.01 -7.31 30.94
CA ILE A 457 9.83 -8.00 30.38
C ILE A 457 9.97 -9.52 30.49
N ASN A 458 11.19 -10.06 30.33
CA ASN A 458 11.44 -11.49 30.49
C ASN A 458 11.18 -11.93 31.93
N HIS A 459 11.65 -11.16 32.92
CA HIS A 459 11.41 -11.46 34.33
C HIS A 459 9.91 -11.40 34.68
N VAL A 460 9.20 -10.35 34.24
CA VAL A 460 7.74 -10.23 34.44
C VAL A 460 6.98 -11.40 33.82
N VAL A 461 7.31 -11.77 32.57
CA VAL A 461 6.65 -12.89 31.87
C VAL A 461 6.92 -14.22 32.58
N GLN A 462 8.15 -14.49 33.02
CA GLN A 462 8.46 -15.76 33.70
C GLN A 462 7.67 -15.95 35.01
N GLN A 463 7.48 -14.85 35.75
CA GLN A 463 6.72 -14.84 37.02
C GLN A 463 5.19 -14.75 36.82
N SER A 464 4.71 -14.62 35.59
CA SER A 464 3.28 -14.57 35.30
C SER A 464 2.57 -15.90 35.60
N THR A 465 1.34 -15.80 36.10
CA THR A 465 0.48 -16.94 36.47
C THR A 465 -0.94 -16.67 35.99
N PHE A 466 -1.54 -17.65 35.32
CA PHE A 466 -2.90 -17.62 34.80
C PHE A 466 -3.37 -19.06 34.50
N LYS A 467 -4.66 -19.25 34.29
CA LYS A 467 -5.23 -20.57 33.95
C LYS A 467 -4.77 -21.01 32.56
N ASN A 468 -4.38 -22.27 32.41
CA ASN A 468 -3.92 -22.80 31.13
C ASN A 468 -5.07 -23.37 30.29
N ASP A 469 -6.04 -22.51 29.98
CA ASP A 469 -7.14 -22.79 29.06
C ASP A 469 -7.08 -21.87 27.84
N ILE A 470 -7.71 -22.26 26.75
CA ILE A 470 -7.60 -21.55 25.46
C ILE A 470 -8.06 -20.09 25.54
N GLY A 471 -9.08 -19.79 26.34
CA GLY A 471 -9.62 -18.44 26.49
C GLY A 471 -8.63 -17.54 27.20
N THR A 472 -8.16 -17.99 28.37
CA THR A 472 -7.20 -17.26 29.20
C THR A 472 -5.84 -17.08 28.49
N VAL A 473 -5.37 -18.10 27.76
CA VAL A 473 -4.11 -18.02 26.99
C VAL A 473 -4.21 -16.98 25.87
N ARG A 474 -5.33 -16.94 25.13
CA ARG A 474 -5.55 -15.93 24.09
C ARG A 474 -5.60 -14.52 24.67
N GLU A 475 -6.26 -14.36 25.82
CA GLU A 475 -6.30 -13.09 26.54
C GLU A 475 -4.90 -12.64 26.98
N PHE A 476 -4.10 -13.57 27.54
CA PHE A 476 -2.70 -13.31 27.91
C PHE A 476 -1.86 -12.85 26.72
N ILE A 477 -1.98 -13.52 25.56
CA ILE A 477 -1.27 -13.15 24.33
C ILE A 477 -1.70 -11.75 23.85
N SER A 478 -3.01 -11.45 23.86
CA SER A 478 -3.52 -10.14 23.48
C SER A 478 -3.04 -9.02 24.41
N ASP A 479 -3.01 -9.27 25.72
CA ASP A 479 -2.45 -8.33 26.68
C ASP A 479 -0.94 -8.18 26.52
N PHE A 480 -0.21 -9.24 26.19
CA PHE A 480 1.22 -9.19 25.90
C PHE A 480 1.50 -8.30 24.69
N GLU A 481 0.77 -8.48 23.59
CA GLU A 481 0.87 -7.62 22.40
C GLU A 481 0.66 -6.14 22.74
N ARG A 482 -0.41 -5.84 23.48
CA ARG A 482 -0.83 -4.47 23.78
C ARG A 482 0.01 -3.77 24.86
N LEU A 483 0.37 -4.49 25.92
CA LEU A 483 0.95 -3.92 27.14
C LEU A 483 2.47 -4.13 27.26
N VAL A 484 3.04 -5.05 26.48
CA VAL A 484 4.47 -5.42 26.57
C VAL A 484 5.19 -5.26 25.24
N LEU A 485 4.68 -5.87 24.17
CA LEU A 485 5.32 -5.86 22.86
C LEU A 485 5.12 -4.52 22.12
N PHE A 486 3.95 -3.90 22.29
CA PHE A 486 3.51 -2.69 21.59
C PHE A 486 3.46 -2.85 20.05
N ASP A 487 3.26 -4.09 19.60
CA ASP A 487 2.97 -4.46 18.21
C ASP A 487 2.11 -5.74 18.26
N GLN A 488 1.56 -6.13 17.12
CA GLN A 488 0.76 -7.35 16.98
C GLN A 488 1.62 -8.49 16.43
N LEU A 489 1.46 -9.69 16.98
CA LEU A 489 2.05 -10.92 16.49
C LEU A 489 1.29 -11.37 15.23
N PRO A 490 1.98 -11.99 14.25
CA PRO A 490 1.30 -12.71 13.17
C PRO A 490 0.34 -13.77 13.69
N SER A 491 -0.74 -14.03 12.97
CA SER A 491 -1.76 -15.03 13.32
C SER A 491 -1.15 -16.42 13.48
N THR A 492 -0.23 -16.79 12.58
CA THR A 492 0.58 -18.03 12.68
C THR A 492 1.35 -18.12 13.99
N ARG A 493 1.86 -16.99 14.49
CA ARG A 493 2.60 -16.94 15.75
C ARG A 493 1.67 -17.02 16.95
N GLN A 494 0.51 -16.37 16.90
CA GLN A 494 -0.50 -16.47 17.93
C GLN A 494 -0.95 -17.94 18.10
N GLU A 495 -1.28 -18.63 17.01
CA GLU A 495 -1.65 -20.06 17.05
C GLU A 495 -0.54 -20.94 17.61
N PHE A 496 0.69 -20.72 17.16
CA PHE A 496 1.87 -21.42 17.68
C PHE A 496 2.01 -21.23 19.20
N LEU A 497 1.84 -20.00 19.70
CA LEU A 497 1.94 -19.71 21.12
C LEU A 497 0.80 -20.34 21.91
N VAL A 498 -0.45 -20.25 21.43
CA VAL A 498 -1.61 -20.89 22.06
C VAL A 498 -1.34 -22.38 22.27
N ASN A 499 -0.96 -23.09 21.21
CA ASN A 499 -0.67 -24.53 21.28
C ASN A 499 0.48 -24.83 22.23
N ARG A 500 1.53 -23.99 22.23
CA ARG A 500 2.68 -24.18 23.11
C ARG A 500 2.34 -23.98 24.58
N PHE A 501 1.53 -22.98 24.92
CA PHE A 501 1.06 -22.76 26.29
C PHE A 501 0.20 -23.92 26.78
N LEU A 502 -0.74 -24.39 25.95
CA LEU A 502 -1.60 -25.52 26.30
C LEU A 502 -0.80 -26.82 26.53
N ALA A 503 0.26 -27.05 25.75
CA ALA A 503 1.10 -28.24 25.88
C ALA A 503 2.09 -28.16 27.07
N ASP A 504 2.82 -27.05 27.20
CA ASP A 504 3.80 -26.85 28.27
C ASP A 504 3.90 -25.34 28.61
N PRO A 505 3.11 -24.86 29.59
CA PRO A 505 3.08 -23.45 29.94
C PRO A 505 4.40 -22.96 30.57
N VAL A 506 5.18 -23.85 31.19
CA VAL A 506 6.47 -23.49 31.79
C VAL A 506 7.47 -23.18 30.69
N LEU A 507 7.63 -24.10 29.73
CA LEU A 507 8.51 -23.91 28.58
C LEU A 507 8.05 -22.75 27.69
N ALA A 508 6.73 -22.59 27.49
CA ALA A 508 6.17 -21.47 26.74
C ALA A 508 6.59 -20.13 27.34
N LYS A 509 6.47 -19.94 28.67
CA LYS A 509 6.93 -18.72 29.35
C LYS A 509 8.44 -18.51 29.23
N GLN A 510 9.24 -19.55 29.46
CA GLN A 510 10.71 -19.47 29.37
C GLN A 510 11.20 -19.03 27.98
N THR A 511 10.44 -19.38 26.94
CA THR A 511 10.83 -19.14 25.55
C THR A 511 10.09 -17.98 24.88
N LEU A 512 9.05 -17.41 25.52
CA LEU A 512 8.24 -16.36 24.92
C LEU A 512 9.07 -15.17 24.44
N ILE A 513 9.98 -14.67 25.30
CA ILE A 513 10.86 -13.54 24.95
C ILE A 513 12.09 -14.01 24.18
N THR A 514 12.77 -15.05 24.66
CA THR A 514 14.07 -15.49 24.12
C THR A 514 13.97 -16.09 22.72
N GLN A 515 12.83 -16.68 22.36
CA GLN A 515 12.54 -17.23 21.03
C GLN A 515 11.52 -16.39 20.23
N SER A 516 11.20 -15.17 20.66
CA SER A 516 10.35 -14.27 19.86
C SER A 516 11.13 -13.72 18.67
N CYS A 517 10.60 -13.94 17.47
CA CYS A 517 11.15 -13.35 16.27
C CYS A 517 10.92 -11.84 16.22
N GLU A 518 9.85 -11.35 16.84
CA GLU A 518 9.45 -9.94 16.92
C GLU A 518 10.41 -9.16 17.82
N VAL A 519 10.64 -9.62 19.06
CA VAL A 519 11.62 -9.02 19.98
C VAL A 519 13.02 -9.05 19.37
N ARG A 520 13.40 -10.17 18.73
CA ARG A 520 14.69 -10.28 18.02
C ARG A 520 14.78 -9.30 16.85
N ASN A 521 13.70 -9.09 16.11
CA ASN A 521 13.65 -8.13 15.01
C ASN A 521 13.78 -6.68 15.52
N MET A 522 13.07 -6.32 16.59
CA MET A 522 13.19 -5.02 17.26
C MET A 522 14.62 -4.78 17.74
N LEU A 523 15.24 -5.79 18.37
CA LEU A 523 16.63 -5.74 18.83
C LEU A 523 17.63 -5.55 17.68
N ARG A 524 17.44 -6.27 16.56
CA ARG A 524 18.29 -6.12 15.36
C ARG A 524 18.16 -4.72 14.76
N GLN A 525 16.96 -4.14 14.77
CA GLN A 525 16.73 -2.80 14.26
C GLN A 525 17.35 -1.72 15.18
N ARG A 526 17.32 -1.93 16.50
CA ARG A 526 17.80 -1.01 17.54
C ARG A 526 18.46 -1.79 18.70
N SER A 527 19.76 -2.04 18.60
CA SER A 527 20.48 -2.82 19.62
C SER A 527 20.98 -1.96 20.79
N THR A 528 21.46 -0.75 20.51
CA THR A 528 22.09 0.14 21.50
C THR A 528 21.29 1.40 21.81
N GLN A 529 20.35 1.77 20.94
CA GLN A 529 19.48 2.94 21.09
C GLN A 529 18.17 2.53 21.75
N THR A 530 17.61 3.39 22.61
CA THR A 530 16.30 3.14 23.23
C THR A 530 15.21 2.92 22.17
N TRP A 531 14.27 2.01 22.45
CA TRP A 531 13.14 1.75 21.55
C TRP A 531 12.07 2.83 21.63
N PHE A 532 11.99 3.54 22.75
CA PHE A 532 10.92 4.45 23.10
C PHE A 532 11.21 5.88 22.65
N VAL A 533 10.15 6.59 22.26
CA VAL A 533 10.25 7.99 21.89
C VAL A 533 10.61 8.85 23.11
N ARG A 534 11.55 9.78 22.94
CA ARG A 534 11.85 10.80 23.96
C ARG A 534 11.01 12.04 23.72
N GLN A 535 10.98 12.50 22.47
CA GLN A 535 10.13 13.60 22.00
C GLN A 535 9.53 13.24 20.64
N GLN A 536 8.29 13.63 20.38
CA GLN A 536 7.62 13.32 19.10
C GLN A 536 8.36 13.91 17.88
N ASP A 537 9.10 14.99 18.09
CA ASP A 537 10.00 15.61 17.11
C ASP A 537 11.12 14.66 16.63
N ASP A 538 11.40 13.56 17.35
CA ASP A 538 12.41 12.57 17.00
C ASP A 538 12.13 11.83 15.68
N TYR A 539 10.89 11.87 15.20
CA TYR A 539 10.50 11.27 13.94
C TYR A 539 10.78 12.14 12.71
N PHE A 540 11.10 13.42 12.92
CA PHE A 540 11.25 14.39 11.84
C PHE A 540 12.72 14.61 11.43
N HIS A 541 12.90 15.00 10.17
CA HIS A 541 14.21 15.17 9.54
C HIS A 541 14.77 16.57 9.79
N HIS A 542 16.08 16.66 9.98
CA HIS A 542 16.75 17.96 10.01
C HIS A 542 16.78 18.55 8.61
N LEU A 543 16.43 19.83 8.43
CA LEU A 543 16.33 20.41 7.10
C LEU A 543 17.68 20.41 6.37
N LEU A 544 18.66 21.18 6.85
CA LEU A 544 19.95 21.33 6.18
C LEU A 544 20.78 20.04 6.19
N LEU A 545 20.79 19.33 7.31
CA LEU A 545 21.60 18.10 7.46
C LEU A 545 21.07 16.93 6.61
N SER A 546 19.80 16.95 6.19
CA SER A 546 19.26 15.90 5.33
C SER A 546 19.56 16.09 3.84
N LEU A 547 19.90 17.30 3.38
CA LEU A 547 20.08 17.57 1.94
C LEU A 547 21.15 16.67 1.29
N PRO A 548 22.34 16.46 1.89
CA PRO A 548 23.31 15.53 1.34
C PRO A 548 22.78 14.09 1.33
N GLY A 549 22.04 13.70 2.36
CA GLY A 549 21.47 12.36 2.45
C GLY A 549 20.39 12.09 1.41
N ILE A 550 19.55 13.09 1.11
CA ILE A 550 18.57 13.05 0.02
C ILE A 550 19.28 12.80 -1.31
N LEU A 551 20.34 13.56 -1.61
CA LEU A 551 21.09 13.41 -2.86
C LEU A 551 21.74 12.01 -2.97
N ILE A 552 22.42 11.55 -1.91
CA ILE A 552 23.06 10.23 -1.88
C ILE A 552 22.03 9.11 -2.04
N SER A 553 20.88 9.23 -1.36
CA SER A 553 19.79 8.27 -1.44
C SER A 553 19.18 8.22 -2.84
N ALA A 554 18.95 9.38 -3.48
CA ALA A 554 18.46 9.48 -4.84
C ALA A 554 19.42 8.83 -5.85
N VAL A 555 20.71 9.16 -5.79
CA VAL A 555 21.73 8.57 -6.68
C VAL A 555 21.78 7.05 -6.51
N ARG A 556 21.73 6.54 -5.26
CA ARG A 556 21.71 5.09 -5.00
C ARG A 556 20.45 4.40 -5.49
N ALA A 557 19.29 5.04 -5.35
CA ALA A 557 18.03 4.53 -5.86
C ALA A 557 18.07 4.43 -7.40
N CYS A 558 18.54 5.48 -8.09
CA CYS A 558 18.65 5.48 -9.55
C CYS A 558 19.74 4.57 -10.09
N ARG A 559 20.88 4.39 -9.39
CA ARG A 559 21.87 3.37 -9.79
C ARG A 559 21.32 1.94 -9.76
N ASN A 560 20.29 1.71 -8.94
CA ASN A 560 19.57 0.45 -8.83
C ASN A 560 18.14 0.57 -9.34
N ASN A 561 17.89 1.46 -10.32
CA ASN A 561 16.55 1.72 -10.83
C ASN A 561 15.89 0.43 -11.33
N GLY A 562 14.62 0.24 -10.99
CA GLY A 562 13.88 -0.97 -11.30
C GLY A 562 14.21 -2.19 -10.42
N LYS A 563 15.21 -2.15 -9.52
CA LYS A 563 15.44 -3.24 -8.56
C LYS A 563 14.54 -3.15 -7.32
N ILE A 564 14.36 -1.95 -6.80
CA ILE A 564 13.57 -1.69 -5.57
C ILE A 564 12.57 -0.57 -5.83
N PHE A 565 13.08 0.56 -6.34
CA PHE A 565 12.32 1.75 -6.71
C PHE A 565 12.46 2.02 -8.20
N TYR A 566 11.53 2.78 -8.74
CA TYR A 566 11.58 3.31 -10.09
C TYR A 566 11.50 4.84 -10.08
N PHE A 567 12.44 5.49 -10.77
CA PHE A 567 12.48 6.92 -11.02
C PHE A 567 12.88 7.18 -12.47
N GLU A 568 12.35 8.24 -13.06
CA GLU A 568 12.67 8.61 -14.45
C GLU A 568 14.10 9.13 -14.59
N SER A 569 14.62 9.78 -13.56
CA SER A 569 15.98 10.32 -13.51
C SER A 569 16.45 10.53 -12.07
N VAL A 570 17.75 10.78 -11.89
CA VAL A 570 18.32 11.15 -10.58
C VAL A 570 17.66 12.42 -10.03
N TRP A 571 17.42 13.42 -10.87
CA TRP A 571 16.77 14.66 -10.44
C TRP A 571 15.30 14.45 -10.07
N ALA A 572 14.58 13.59 -10.78
CA ALA A 572 13.22 13.19 -10.39
C ALA A 572 13.24 12.51 -9.01
N ALA A 573 14.22 11.64 -8.73
CA ALA A 573 14.38 11.02 -7.42
C ALA A 573 14.73 12.04 -6.31
N VAL A 574 15.65 12.99 -6.57
CA VAL A 574 15.98 14.07 -5.62
C VAL A 574 14.73 14.89 -5.31
N LYS A 575 14.00 15.35 -6.35
CA LYS A 575 12.77 16.13 -6.22
C LYS A 575 11.72 15.35 -5.43
N ALA A 576 11.50 14.08 -5.75
CA ALA A 576 10.51 13.23 -5.08
C ALA A 576 10.85 13.00 -3.60
N ILE A 577 12.11 12.69 -3.27
CA ILE A 577 12.54 12.49 -1.88
C ILE A 577 12.46 13.81 -1.11
N TYR A 578 12.95 14.91 -1.67
CA TYR A 578 12.90 16.21 -1.00
C TYR A 578 11.45 16.64 -0.73
N ASN A 579 10.60 16.60 -1.75
CA ASN A 579 9.20 17.02 -1.62
C ASN A 579 8.38 16.12 -0.70
N SER A 580 8.79 14.89 -0.43
CA SER A 580 8.11 13.98 0.50
C SER A 580 8.76 13.93 1.89
N THR A 581 9.85 14.66 2.15
CA THR A 581 10.56 14.59 3.43
C THR A 581 9.81 15.36 4.54
N PRO A 582 9.49 14.72 5.68
CA PRO A 582 8.89 15.38 6.84
C PRO A 582 9.96 16.05 7.69
N PHE A 583 10.28 17.31 7.36
CA PHE A 583 11.24 18.12 8.10
C PHE A 583 10.73 18.56 9.48
N GLU A 584 11.63 18.87 10.40
CA GLU A 584 11.33 19.30 11.78
C GLU A 584 10.47 20.57 11.88
N SER A 585 10.41 21.38 10.82
CA SER A 585 9.52 22.54 10.73
C SER A 585 8.02 22.18 10.75
N TYR A 586 7.68 20.91 10.50
CA TYR A 586 6.32 20.40 10.64
C TYR A 586 5.96 20.07 12.09
N ALA A 587 6.93 19.77 12.94
CA ALA A 587 6.68 19.46 14.35
C ALA A 587 6.48 20.73 15.19
N ARG A 588 7.25 21.79 14.89
CA ARG A 588 7.33 23.03 15.70
C ARG A 588 6.17 24.03 15.52
N GLY A 589 5.24 23.79 14.59
CA GLY A 589 4.24 24.77 14.16
C GLY A 589 2.86 24.70 14.82
N SER A 590 2.73 24.04 15.97
CA SER A 590 1.43 23.81 16.64
C SER A 590 1.31 24.54 17.99
N LYS A 591 2.07 25.63 18.18
CA LYS A 591 1.94 26.50 19.36
C LYS A 591 1.17 27.76 19.01
#